data_AF-A0A6G0UDB6-F1
#
_entry.id   AF-A0A6G0UDB6-F1
#
_cell.length_a   1.000
_cell.length_b   1.000
_cell.length_c   1.000
_cell.angle_alpha   90.00
_cell.angle_beta   90.00
_cell.angle_gamma   90.00
#
_symmetry.space_group_name_H-M   'P 1'
#
loop_
_entity.id
_entity.type
_entity.pdbx_description
1 polymer ?
#
loop_
_entity_poly.entity_id
_entity_poly.type
_entity_poly.pdbx_seq_one_letter_code
_entity_poly.pdbx_strand_id
1 'polypeptide(L)'
;MEIKDYYPIIINRTRELRAGIANGSITPLPTWDLDEDFDAWLAPGYLTVLSVNGTISLVMHFLVFWLIAFKTPKEMKDYKLFLWNITIIAFIHDIQLTVYWRPVPFFPIPGAFVQGPSRIIGDIGGHWGMVSSIVLITLYMCAIVCGFVYRLVSLMDIFYYRIMMSWIGLIVVIVIHGFPTILLGGLMHLSYVPSDVIRNKTLQ
;
A
#
# COMPACT_ATOMS: atom_id res chain seq x y z
N MET A 1 18.19 -20.79 -16.94
CA MET A 1 18.86 -19.57 -17.44
C MET A 1 18.94 -18.62 -16.25
N GLU A 2 20.14 -18.21 -15.84
CA GLU A 2 20.35 -17.47 -14.58
C GLU A 2 20.29 -15.95 -14.80
N ILE A 3 19.95 -15.18 -13.75
CA ILE A 3 19.90 -13.72 -13.76
C ILE A 3 21.21 -13.07 -14.28
N LYS A 4 22.34 -13.78 -14.13
CA LYS A 4 23.66 -13.32 -14.61
C LYS A 4 23.77 -13.26 -16.13
N ASP A 5 22.95 -14.03 -16.86
CA ASP A 5 23.00 -14.11 -18.32
C ASP A 5 22.38 -12.86 -18.99
N TYR A 6 21.57 -12.08 -18.26
CA TYR A 6 20.80 -10.94 -18.79
C TYR A 6 21.46 -9.57 -18.55
N TYR A 7 22.34 -9.46 -17.56
CA TYR A 7 23.10 -8.24 -17.28
C TYR A 7 23.85 -7.67 -18.51
N PRO A 8 24.52 -8.48 -19.35
CA PRO A 8 25.21 -7.95 -20.54
C PRO A 8 24.25 -7.41 -21.61
N ILE A 9 23.01 -7.92 -21.69
CA ILE A 9 22.00 -7.49 -22.66
C ILE A 9 21.50 -6.08 -22.33
N ILE A 10 21.24 -5.82 -21.05
CA ILE A 10 20.78 -4.50 -20.55
C ILE A 10 21.86 -3.43 -20.79
N ILE A 11 23.13 -3.76 -20.52
CA ILE A 11 24.27 -2.84 -20.67
C ILE A 11 24.52 -2.50 -22.16
N ASN A 12 24.43 -3.48 -23.06
CA ASN A 12 24.64 -3.23 -24.48
C ASN A 12 23.54 -2.34 -25.07
N ARG A 13 22.27 -2.53 -24.68
CA ARG A 13 21.17 -1.67 -25.14
C ARG A 13 21.22 -0.25 -24.59
N THR A 14 21.71 -0.04 -23.37
CA THR A 14 21.89 1.33 -22.85
C THR A 14 22.99 2.09 -23.60
N ARG A 15 24.00 1.38 -24.13
CA ARG A 15 25.00 1.97 -25.04
C ARG A 15 24.42 2.35 -26.39
N GLU A 16 23.58 1.50 -26.97
CA GLU A 16 22.91 1.76 -28.26
C GLU A 16 21.98 2.99 -28.17
N LEU A 17 21.20 3.10 -27.08
CA LEU A 17 20.36 4.27 -26.81
C LEU A 17 21.17 5.56 -26.66
N ARG A 18 22.30 5.53 -25.94
CA ARG A 18 23.19 6.70 -25.84
C ARG A 18 23.80 7.07 -27.18
N ALA A 19 24.17 6.09 -28.00
CA ALA A 19 24.72 6.32 -29.33
C ALA A 19 23.69 6.94 -30.29
N GLY A 20 22.43 6.50 -30.23
CA GLY A 20 21.32 7.08 -31.00
C GLY A 20 21.03 8.54 -30.62
N ILE A 21 21.04 8.86 -29.32
CA ILE A 21 20.88 10.23 -28.82
C ILE A 21 22.04 11.13 -29.25
N ALA A 22 23.28 10.63 -29.18
CA ALA A 22 24.48 11.38 -29.57
C ALA A 22 24.52 11.71 -31.07
N ASN A 23 23.90 10.88 -31.91
CA ASN A 23 23.88 11.06 -33.37
C ASN A 23 22.69 11.90 -33.86
N GLY A 24 21.89 12.48 -32.97
CA GLY A 24 20.76 13.34 -33.33
C GLY A 24 19.63 12.63 -34.06
N SER A 25 19.67 11.31 -34.19
CA SER A 25 18.56 10.52 -34.71
C SER A 25 17.52 10.35 -33.61
N ILE A 26 16.47 11.18 -33.64
CA ILE A 26 15.24 10.92 -32.90
C ILE A 26 14.51 9.81 -33.66
N THR A 27 15.07 8.60 -33.68
CA THR A 27 14.23 7.43 -33.92
C THR A 27 13.23 7.41 -32.79
N PRO A 28 11.90 7.36 -33.05
CA PRO A 28 10.93 7.19 -31.98
C PRO A 28 11.41 6.02 -31.13
N LEU A 29 11.48 6.24 -29.81
CA LEU A 29 11.79 5.18 -28.87
C LEU A 29 10.94 3.97 -29.29
N PRO A 30 11.54 2.79 -29.52
CA PRO A 30 10.77 1.61 -29.88
C PRO A 30 9.64 1.52 -28.85
N THR A 31 8.40 1.51 -29.34
CA THR A 31 7.23 1.23 -28.51
C THR A 31 7.57 -0.01 -27.72
N TRP A 32 7.59 0.14 -26.42
CA TRP A 32 8.34 -0.65 -25.48
C TRP A 32 7.84 -2.11 -25.42
N ASP A 33 8.19 -2.94 -26.39
CA ASP A 33 7.96 -4.41 -26.32
C ASP A 33 8.92 -5.09 -25.31
N LEU A 34 9.69 -4.31 -24.54
CA LEU A 34 10.37 -4.77 -23.33
C LEU A 34 9.37 -5.04 -22.18
N ASP A 35 8.16 -4.48 -22.26
CA ASP A 35 7.10 -4.66 -21.26
C ASP A 35 6.53 -6.08 -21.32
N GLU A 36 6.32 -6.67 -22.51
CA GLU A 36 5.74 -8.01 -22.60
C GLU A 36 6.65 -9.10 -22.02
N ASP A 37 7.96 -9.06 -22.28
CA ASP A 37 8.87 -10.13 -21.85
C ASP A 37 9.34 -10.00 -20.38
N PHE A 38 9.52 -8.77 -19.88
CA PHE A 38 9.93 -8.53 -18.49
C PHE A 38 8.74 -8.68 -17.53
N ASP A 39 7.56 -8.18 -17.92
CA ASP A 39 6.34 -8.33 -17.12
C ASP A 39 5.82 -9.77 -17.16
N ALA A 40 5.99 -10.51 -18.27
CA ALA A 40 5.56 -11.92 -18.36
C ALA A 40 6.32 -12.85 -17.39
N TRP A 41 7.56 -12.54 -17.04
CA TRP A 41 8.39 -13.41 -16.18
C TRP A 41 8.42 -13.00 -14.71
N LEU A 42 8.44 -11.70 -14.39
CA LEU A 42 8.49 -11.25 -13.00
C LEU A 42 7.11 -11.19 -12.34
N ALA A 43 6.05 -10.90 -13.10
CA ALA A 43 4.71 -10.80 -12.54
C ALA A 43 4.22 -12.13 -11.93
N PRO A 44 4.39 -13.32 -12.55
CA PRO A 44 3.93 -14.58 -11.95
C PRO A 44 4.67 -14.91 -10.66
N GLY A 45 5.98 -14.69 -10.61
CA GLY A 45 6.80 -14.91 -9.42
C GLY A 45 6.41 -13.98 -8.28
N TYR A 46 6.29 -12.67 -8.57
CA TYR A 46 5.87 -11.68 -7.59
C TYR A 46 4.45 -11.95 -7.06
N LEU A 47 3.49 -12.26 -7.95
CA LEU A 47 2.12 -12.59 -7.56
C LEU A 47 2.05 -13.86 -6.71
N THR A 48 2.91 -14.84 -6.99
CA THR A 48 3.03 -16.05 -6.16
C THR A 48 3.51 -15.69 -4.76
N VAL A 49 4.58 -14.90 -4.65
CA VAL A 49 5.09 -14.42 -3.35
C VAL A 49 4.02 -13.61 -2.60
N LEU A 50 3.33 -12.70 -3.30
CA LEU A 50 2.25 -11.91 -2.71
C LEU A 50 1.10 -12.79 -2.21
N SER A 51 0.72 -13.82 -2.97
CA SER A 51 -0.35 -14.75 -2.60
C SER A 51 0.03 -15.64 -1.42
N VAL A 52 1.26 -16.15 -1.39
CA VAL A 52 1.79 -16.94 -0.27
C VAL A 52 1.88 -16.08 0.98
N ASN A 53 2.48 -14.88 0.88
CA ASN A 53 2.58 -13.93 1.99
C ASN A 53 1.18 -13.55 2.50
N GLY A 54 0.24 -13.28 1.59
CA GLY A 54 -1.13 -12.97 1.94
C GLY A 54 -1.83 -14.10 2.67
N THR A 55 -1.68 -15.34 2.21
CA THR A 55 -2.26 -16.52 2.85
C THR A 55 -1.70 -16.71 4.26
N ILE A 56 -0.38 -16.61 4.43
CA ILE A 56 0.27 -16.70 5.74
C ILE A 56 -0.22 -15.58 6.65
N SER A 57 -0.29 -14.35 6.14
CA SER A 57 -0.72 -13.18 6.91
C SER A 57 -2.17 -13.33 7.38
N LEU A 58 -3.08 -13.82 6.53
CA LEU A 58 -4.48 -14.07 6.91
C LEU A 58 -4.58 -15.08 8.06
N VAL A 59 -3.85 -16.19 7.98
CA VAL A 59 -3.81 -17.20 9.06
C VAL A 59 -3.29 -16.58 10.36
N MET A 60 -2.23 -15.77 10.27
CA MET A 60 -1.67 -15.06 11.43
C MET A 60 -2.67 -14.07 12.03
N HIS A 61 -3.42 -13.31 11.22
CA HIS A 61 -4.47 -12.42 11.72
C HIS A 61 -5.56 -13.16 12.47
N PHE A 62 -6.02 -14.32 11.96
CA PHE A 62 -6.98 -15.15 12.70
C PHE A 62 -6.44 -15.65 14.04
N LEU A 63 -5.17 -16.04 14.09
CA LEU A 63 -4.51 -16.42 15.33
C LEU A 63 -4.43 -15.23 16.30
N VAL A 64 -4.07 -14.04 15.82
CA VAL A 64 -4.01 -12.81 16.63
C VAL A 64 -5.40 -12.45 17.15
N PHE A 65 -6.44 -12.51 16.32
CA PHE A 65 -7.82 -12.30 16.75
C PHE A 65 -8.23 -13.29 17.84
N TRP A 66 -7.90 -14.57 17.70
CA TRP A 66 -8.14 -15.57 18.73
C TRP A 66 -7.42 -15.22 20.04
N LEU A 67 -6.15 -14.85 19.97
CA LEU A 67 -5.35 -14.48 21.14
C LEU A 67 -5.92 -13.25 21.85
N ILE A 68 -6.30 -12.21 21.11
CA ILE A 68 -6.91 -11.00 21.68
C ILE A 68 -8.30 -11.34 22.27
N ALA A 69 -9.09 -12.18 21.61
CA ALA A 69 -10.40 -12.59 22.08
C ALA A 69 -10.33 -13.36 23.41
N PHE A 70 -9.48 -14.39 23.49
CA PHE A 70 -9.54 -15.39 24.56
C PHE A 70 -8.36 -15.39 25.54
N LYS A 71 -7.20 -14.84 25.16
CA LYS A 71 -5.97 -14.88 25.97
C LYS A 71 -5.59 -13.55 26.61
N THR A 72 -6.25 -12.44 26.26
CA THR A 72 -6.01 -11.16 26.92
C THR A 72 -6.48 -11.16 28.39
N PRO A 73 -5.61 -10.79 29.36
CA PRO A 73 -5.96 -10.68 30.78
C PRO A 73 -7.11 -9.70 31.05
N LYS A 74 -7.85 -9.91 32.14
CA LYS A 74 -9.04 -9.09 32.49
C LYS A 74 -8.67 -7.66 32.91
N GLU A 75 -7.43 -7.45 33.31
CA GLU A 75 -6.87 -6.19 33.76
C GLU A 75 -6.56 -5.25 32.57
N MET A 76 -6.49 -5.81 31.35
CA MET A 76 -6.13 -5.08 30.12
C MET A 76 -7.33 -4.86 29.18
N LYS A 77 -8.56 -4.79 29.71
CA LYS A 77 -9.79 -4.67 28.90
C LYS A 77 -9.80 -3.44 27.99
N ASP A 78 -9.30 -2.31 28.46
CA ASP A 78 -9.32 -1.08 27.67
C ASP A 78 -8.24 -1.13 26.57
N TYR A 79 -7.05 -1.64 26.89
CA TYR A 79 -5.98 -1.86 25.90
C TYR A 79 -6.38 -2.90 24.83
N LYS A 80 -7.22 -3.87 25.20
CA LYS A 80 -7.77 -4.87 24.28
C LYS A 80 -8.50 -4.21 23.10
N LEU A 81 -9.21 -3.11 23.32
CA LEU A 81 -9.93 -2.40 22.24
C LEU A 81 -8.97 -1.76 21.24
N PHE A 82 -7.86 -1.20 21.71
CA PHE A 82 -6.80 -0.66 20.84
C PHE A 82 -6.14 -1.77 20.02
N LEU A 83 -5.82 -2.90 20.65
CA LEU A 83 -5.27 -4.06 19.94
C LEU A 83 -6.24 -4.57 18.86
N TRP A 84 -7.53 -4.68 19.17
CA TRP A 84 -8.55 -5.04 18.18
C TRP A 84 -8.58 -4.07 17.00
N ASN A 85 -8.56 -2.76 17.27
CA ASN A 85 -8.59 -1.74 16.22
C ASN A 85 -7.39 -1.88 15.27
N ILE A 86 -6.18 -2.00 15.82
CA ILE A 86 -4.94 -2.18 15.06
C ILE A 86 -5.03 -3.45 14.19
N THR A 87 -5.43 -4.59 14.77
CA THR A 87 -5.50 -5.87 14.04
C THR A 87 -6.60 -5.84 12.97
N ILE A 88 -7.75 -5.22 13.22
CA ILE A 88 -8.82 -5.10 12.21
C ILE A 88 -8.34 -4.28 11.01
N ILE A 89 -7.70 -3.12 11.23
CA ILE A 89 -7.21 -2.28 10.14
C ILE A 89 -6.13 -3.03 9.34
N ALA A 90 -5.19 -3.68 10.03
CA ALA A 90 -4.15 -4.47 9.38
C ALA A 90 -4.73 -5.63 8.55
N PHE A 91 -5.72 -6.33 9.09
CA PHE A 91 -6.41 -7.42 8.39
C PHE A 91 -7.15 -6.94 7.14
N ILE A 92 -7.89 -5.83 7.23
CA ILE A 92 -8.58 -5.23 6.08
C ILE A 92 -7.56 -4.81 5.02
N HIS A 93 -6.45 -4.19 5.43
CA HIS A 93 -5.38 -3.79 4.53
C HIS A 93 -4.74 -4.98 3.83
N ASP A 94 -4.48 -6.08 4.55
CA ASP A 94 -3.92 -7.28 3.93
C ASP A 94 -4.90 -7.94 2.96
N ILE A 95 -6.20 -8.01 3.27
CA ILE A 95 -7.22 -8.45 2.31
C ILE A 95 -7.21 -7.55 1.08
N GLN A 96 -7.11 -6.23 1.30
CA GLN A 96 -7.09 -5.27 0.22
C GLN A 96 -5.87 -5.48 -0.70
N LEU A 97 -4.67 -5.66 -0.16
CA LEU A 97 -3.47 -5.90 -0.96
C LEU A 97 -3.47 -7.27 -1.66
N THR A 98 -3.94 -8.30 -0.96
CA THR A 98 -3.76 -9.71 -1.39
C THR A 98 -4.92 -10.23 -2.22
N VAL A 99 -6.12 -9.66 -2.07
CA VAL A 99 -7.32 -10.07 -2.80
C VAL A 99 -7.76 -8.98 -3.75
N TYR A 100 -8.02 -7.76 -3.26
CA TYR A 100 -8.70 -6.71 -4.03
C TYR A 100 -7.80 -6.02 -5.06
N TRP A 101 -6.67 -5.47 -4.63
CA TRP A 101 -5.83 -4.58 -5.43
C TRP A 101 -4.68 -5.31 -6.14
N ARG A 102 -3.99 -6.24 -5.45
CA ARG A 102 -2.84 -7.02 -5.98
C ARG A 102 -1.89 -6.17 -6.84
N PRO A 103 -1.24 -5.16 -6.24
CA PRO A 103 -0.36 -4.27 -6.98
C PRO A 103 0.88 -5.04 -7.43
N VAL A 104 1.18 -5.06 -8.73
CA VAL A 104 2.44 -5.56 -9.28
C VAL A 104 3.31 -4.33 -9.54
N PRO A 105 4.34 -4.07 -8.72
CA PRO A 105 5.16 -2.87 -8.85
C PRO A 105 5.93 -2.91 -10.17
N PHE A 106 5.93 -1.80 -10.87
CA PHE A 106 6.91 -1.54 -11.90
C PHE A 106 8.26 -1.25 -11.24
N PHE A 107 9.32 -1.86 -11.74
CA PHE A 107 10.67 -1.47 -11.40
C PHE A 107 11.37 -1.02 -12.67
N PRO A 108 12.02 0.16 -12.70
CA PRO A 108 12.28 1.10 -11.61
C PRO A 108 11.27 2.24 -11.45
N ILE A 109 10.20 2.27 -12.26
CA ILE A 109 9.23 3.38 -12.28
C ILE A 109 8.29 3.24 -11.08
N PRO A 110 8.05 4.30 -10.28
CA PRO A 110 7.04 4.26 -9.21
C PRO A 110 5.64 4.17 -9.81
N GLY A 111 5.21 2.94 -10.09
CA GLY A 111 3.92 2.60 -10.65
C GLY A 111 3.58 1.15 -10.32
N ALA A 112 2.33 0.75 -10.47
CA ALA A 112 1.92 -0.64 -10.29
C ALA A 112 0.77 -1.01 -11.23
N PHE A 113 0.83 -2.21 -11.78
CA PHE A 113 -0.33 -2.84 -12.40
C PHE A 113 -1.24 -3.47 -11.36
N VAL A 114 -2.51 -3.59 -11.70
CA VAL A 114 -3.55 -4.08 -10.81
C VAL A 114 -4.06 -5.41 -11.35
N GLN A 115 -3.83 -6.49 -10.59
CA GLN A 115 -4.14 -7.87 -11.00
C GLN A 115 -5.26 -8.52 -10.15
N GLY A 116 -6.06 -7.71 -9.44
CA GLY A 116 -7.19 -8.17 -8.63
C GLY A 116 -8.57 -7.78 -9.20
N PRO A 117 -9.67 -8.03 -8.46
CA PRO A 117 -11.03 -7.62 -8.81
C PRO A 117 -11.16 -6.13 -9.17
N SER A 118 -10.32 -5.26 -8.61
CA SER A 118 -10.30 -3.84 -8.97
C SER A 118 -9.98 -3.60 -10.46
N ARG A 119 -9.34 -4.55 -11.15
CA ARG A 119 -9.12 -4.49 -12.61
C ARG A 119 -10.42 -4.48 -13.41
N ILE A 120 -11.49 -5.07 -12.89
CA ILE A 120 -12.80 -5.10 -13.58
C ILE A 120 -13.35 -3.68 -13.78
N ILE A 121 -12.99 -2.76 -12.87
CA ILE A 121 -13.38 -1.34 -12.89
C ILE A 121 -12.40 -0.51 -13.74
N GLY A 122 -11.38 -1.15 -14.34
CA GLY A 122 -10.33 -0.49 -15.12
C GLY A 122 -9.44 0.43 -14.28
N ASP A 123 -8.95 1.50 -14.89
CA ASP A 123 -7.99 2.44 -14.29
C ASP A 123 -8.55 3.12 -13.02
N ILE A 124 -9.87 3.35 -12.99
CA ILE A 124 -10.58 3.91 -11.84
C ILE A 124 -10.46 2.97 -10.63
N GLY A 125 -10.60 1.66 -10.86
CA GLY A 125 -10.47 0.67 -9.79
C GLY A 125 -9.05 0.61 -9.22
N GLY A 126 -8.04 0.75 -10.08
CA GLY A 126 -6.64 0.83 -9.65
C GLY A 126 -6.35 2.07 -8.81
N HIS A 127 -6.89 3.22 -9.22
CA HIS A 127 -6.81 4.47 -8.44
C HIS A 127 -7.46 4.33 -7.07
N TRP A 128 -8.70 3.84 -7.01
CA TRP A 128 -9.38 3.63 -5.73
C TRP A 128 -8.66 2.63 -4.83
N GLY A 129 -8.08 1.57 -5.41
CA GLY A 129 -7.25 0.61 -4.68
C GLY A 129 -5.99 1.25 -4.07
N MET A 130 -5.33 2.14 -4.80
CA MET A 130 -4.18 2.89 -4.29
C MET A 130 -4.59 3.85 -3.16
N VAL A 131 -5.61 4.69 -3.39
CA VAL A 131 -6.09 5.69 -2.42
C VAL A 131 -6.52 5.02 -1.12
N SER A 132 -7.31 3.96 -1.20
CA SER A 132 -7.75 3.22 -0.02
C SER A 132 -6.60 2.55 0.72
N SER A 133 -5.55 2.07 0.02
CA SER A 133 -4.38 1.45 0.67
C SER A 133 -3.61 2.49 1.48
N ILE A 134 -3.39 3.68 0.91
CA ILE A 134 -2.71 4.78 1.60
C ILE A 134 -3.51 5.22 2.83
N VAL A 135 -4.83 5.34 2.70
CA VAL A 135 -5.74 5.66 3.80
C VAL A 135 -5.63 4.63 4.92
N LEU A 136 -5.67 3.32 4.59
CA LEU A 136 -5.56 2.25 5.58
C LEU A 136 -4.18 2.21 6.26
N ILE A 137 -3.08 2.41 5.54
CA ILE A 137 -1.73 2.51 6.14
C ILE A 137 -1.67 3.70 7.10
N THR A 138 -2.22 4.85 6.70
CA THR A 138 -2.25 6.05 7.56
C THR A 138 -3.05 5.78 8.83
N LEU A 139 -4.24 5.17 8.72
CA LEU A 139 -5.06 4.78 9.86
C LEU A 139 -4.35 3.77 10.76
N TYR A 140 -3.64 2.80 10.19
CA TYR A 140 -2.87 1.81 10.92
C TYR A 140 -1.75 2.46 11.74
N MET A 141 -0.96 3.35 11.13
CA MET A 141 0.09 4.11 11.84
C MET A 141 -0.50 4.95 12.98
N CYS A 142 -1.63 5.60 12.72
CA CYS A 142 -2.35 6.37 13.73
C CYS A 142 -2.81 5.50 14.91
N ALA A 143 -3.38 4.32 14.63
CA ALA A 143 -3.84 3.38 15.65
C ALA A 143 -2.68 2.85 16.51
N ILE A 144 -1.51 2.59 15.91
CA ILE A 144 -0.29 2.22 16.66
C ILE A 144 0.14 3.36 17.59
N VAL A 145 0.20 4.60 17.09
CA VAL A 145 0.58 5.76 17.90
C VAL A 145 -0.41 5.96 19.06
N CYS A 146 -1.72 5.81 18.82
CA CYS A 146 -2.73 5.82 19.87
C CYS A 146 -2.49 4.74 20.93
N GLY A 147 -2.25 3.50 20.51
CA GLY A 147 -1.98 2.40 21.42
C GLY A 147 -0.70 2.63 22.24
N PHE A 148 0.33 3.23 21.63
CA PHE A 148 1.57 3.59 22.32
C PHE A 148 1.36 4.71 23.34
N VAL A 149 0.70 5.81 22.95
CA VAL A 149 0.37 6.93 23.84
C VAL A 149 -0.52 6.45 24.99
N TYR A 150 -1.51 5.59 24.70
CA TYR A 150 -2.36 5.01 25.73
C TYR A 150 -1.53 4.28 26.78
N ARG A 151 -0.61 3.43 26.32
CA ARG A 151 0.27 2.68 27.22
C ARG A 151 1.18 3.62 28.03
N LEU A 152 1.73 4.67 27.41
CA LEU A 152 2.56 5.65 28.10
C LEU A 152 1.75 6.39 29.18
N VAL A 153 0.56 6.86 28.84
CA VAL A 153 -0.34 7.57 29.78
C VAL A 153 -0.80 6.66 30.92
N SER A 154 -1.01 5.37 30.66
CA SER A 154 -1.38 4.40 31.72
C SER A 154 -0.27 4.19 32.76
N LEU A 155 0.98 4.51 32.42
CA LEU A 155 2.13 4.51 33.34
C LEU A 155 2.35 5.87 34.01
N MET A 156 1.71 6.92 33.50
CA MET A 156 1.74 8.28 34.04
C MET A 156 0.58 8.49 35.03
N ASP A 157 0.42 9.73 35.51
CA ASP A 157 -0.60 10.13 36.48
C ASP A 157 -2.04 9.83 35.99
N ILE A 158 -2.91 9.47 36.94
CA ILE A 158 -4.33 9.16 36.74
C ILE A 158 -5.13 10.29 36.09
N PHE A 159 -4.67 11.54 36.23
CA PHE A 159 -5.29 12.69 35.57
C PHE A 159 -5.25 12.59 34.04
N TYR A 160 -4.09 12.26 33.47
CA TYR A 160 -3.92 12.14 32.00
C TYR A 160 -4.74 10.97 31.45
N TYR A 161 -4.81 9.87 32.19
CA TYR A 161 -5.66 8.74 31.84
C TYR A 161 -7.12 9.15 31.70
N ARG A 162 -7.63 9.95 32.66
CA ARG A 162 -9.01 10.44 32.65
C ARG A 162 -9.32 11.33 31.46
N ILE A 163 -8.39 12.21 31.08
CA ILE A 163 -8.54 13.08 29.91
C ILE A 163 -8.57 12.25 28.63
N MET A 164 -7.63 11.33 28.47
CA MET A 164 -7.53 10.50 27.27
C MET A 164 -8.74 9.58 27.08
N MET A 165 -9.29 9.04 28.17
CA MET A 165 -10.49 8.20 28.17
C MET A 165 -11.80 9.00 28.18
N SER A 166 -11.74 10.34 28.22
CA SER A 166 -12.91 11.18 28.07
C SER A 166 -13.34 11.28 26.61
N TRP A 167 -14.59 11.68 26.38
CA TRP A 167 -15.10 12.00 25.04
C TRP A 167 -14.25 13.06 24.32
N ILE A 168 -13.65 13.99 25.07
CA ILE A 168 -12.76 15.02 24.51
C ILE A 168 -11.47 14.37 23.99
N GLY A 169 -10.87 13.45 24.76
CA GLY A 169 -9.69 12.70 24.33
C GLY A 169 -9.97 11.90 23.06
N LEU A 170 -11.13 11.23 22.99
CA LEU A 170 -11.56 10.51 21.80
C LEU A 170 -11.75 11.42 20.58
N ILE A 171 -12.38 12.59 20.74
CA ILE A 171 -12.52 13.58 19.66
C ILE A 171 -11.14 14.07 19.19
N VAL A 172 -10.23 14.38 20.12
CA VAL A 172 -8.87 14.82 19.79
C VAL A 172 -8.15 13.75 18.97
N VAL A 173 -8.24 12.48 19.37
CA VAL A 173 -7.68 11.34 18.63
C VAL A 173 -8.30 11.23 17.23
N ILE A 174 -9.62 11.30 17.11
CA ILE A 174 -10.32 11.24 15.82
C ILE A 174 -9.93 12.41 14.92
N VAL A 175 -9.80 13.62 15.45
CA VAL A 175 -9.43 14.80 14.66
C VAL A 175 -7.97 14.72 14.24
N ILE A 176 -7.05 14.42 15.17
CA ILE A 176 -5.61 14.35 14.89
C ILE A 176 -5.30 13.27 13.84
N HIS A 177 -6.03 12.15 13.82
CA HIS A 177 -5.76 11.05 12.90
C HIS A 177 -6.66 11.02 11.68
N GLY A 178 -7.95 11.32 11.86
CA GLY A 178 -8.93 11.36 10.79
C GLY A 178 -8.66 12.52 9.81
N PHE A 179 -8.28 13.70 10.31
CA PHE A 179 -8.04 14.85 9.44
C PHE A 179 -6.88 14.62 8.45
N PRO A 180 -5.66 14.20 8.88
CA PRO A 180 -4.58 13.90 7.95
C PRO A 180 -4.92 12.77 6.98
N THR A 181 -5.66 11.76 7.44
CA THR A 181 -6.08 10.64 6.60
C THR A 181 -7.02 11.09 5.47
N ILE A 182 -8.05 11.86 5.81
CA ILE A 182 -9.02 12.40 4.83
C ILE A 182 -8.33 13.39 3.90
N LEU A 183 -7.48 14.27 4.44
CA LEU A 183 -6.73 15.23 3.65
C LEU A 183 -5.80 14.53 2.65
N LEU A 184 -5.04 13.54 3.09
CA LEU A 184 -4.14 12.77 2.21
C LEU A 184 -4.93 12.02 1.13
N GLY A 185 -6.01 11.34 1.49
CA GLY A 185 -6.87 10.66 0.53
C GLY A 185 -7.48 11.62 -0.50
N GLY A 186 -7.92 12.79 -0.06
CA GLY A 186 -8.45 13.85 -0.93
C GLY A 186 -7.39 14.43 -1.87
N LEU A 187 -6.19 14.72 -1.36
CA LEU A 187 -5.07 15.22 -2.17
C LEU A 187 -4.66 14.19 -3.24
N MET A 188 -4.58 12.91 -2.88
CA MET A 188 -4.28 11.83 -3.84
C MET A 188 -5.38 11.72 -4.89
N HIS A 189 -6.65 11.85 -4.50
CA HIS A 189 -7.75 11.84 -5.46
C HIS A 189 -7.69 13.04 -6.42
N LEU A 190 -7.40 14.24 -5.93
CA LEU A 190 -7.26 15.44 -6.75
C LEU A 190 -6.04 15.41 -7.67
N SER A 191 -4.98 14.68 -7.28
CA SER A 191 -3.79 14.50 -8.12
C SER A 191 -4.00 13.51 -9.28
N TYR A 192 -5.12 12.78 -9.29
CA TYR A 192 -5.39 11.78 -10.31
C TYR A 192 -5.70 12.44 -11.65
N VAL A 193 -4.86 12.13 -12.64
CA VAL A 193 -5.09 12.48 -14.04
C VAL A 193 -5.43 11.18 -14.79
N PRO A 194 -6.62 11.09 -15.41
CA PRO A 194 -7.00 9.93 -16.20
C PRO A 194 -6.04 9.66 -17.37
N SER A 195 -5.82 8.38 -17.68
CA SER A 195 -4.86 7.94 -18.71
C SER A 195 -5.26 8.35 -20.13
N ASP A 196 -6.56 8.47 -20.40
CA ASP A 196 -7.14 8.93 -21.67
C ASP A 196 -6.84 10.41 -21.94
N VAL A 197 -6.87 11.25 -20.90
CA VAL A 197 -6.51 12.67 -20.99
C VAL A 197 -5.03 12.83 -21.35
N ILE A 198 -4.16 11.97 -20.81
CA ILE A 198 -2.73 11.98 -21.13
C ILE A 198 -2.51 11.53 -22.57
N ARG A 199 -3.14 10.43 -22.99
CA ARG A 199 -3.01 9.86 -24.35
C ARG A 199 -3.43 10.85 -25.44
N ASN A 200 -4.51 11.60 -25.22
CA ASN A 200 -4.99 12.58 -26.20
C ASN A 200 -4.04 13.79 -26.33
N LYS A 201 -3.27 14.13 -25.29
CA LYS A 201 -2.29 15.22 -25.34
C LYS A 201 -0.97 14.83 -26.01
N THR A 202 -0.58 13.56 -25.97
CA THR A 202 0.66 13.09 -26.63
C THR A 202 0.50 12.80 -28.12
N LEU A 203 -0.73 12.68 -28.61
CA LEU A 203 -1.03 12.42 -30.02
C LEU A 203 -1.31 13.71 -30.85
N GLN A 204 -1.25 14.88 -30.22
CA GLN A 204 -1.36 16.21 -30.87
C GLN A 204 0.01 16.86 -30.96
#